data_AF-A0A7S2Z4H9-F1
#
_entry.id   AF-A0A7S2Z4H9-F1
#
_cell.length_a   1.000
_cell.length_b   1.000
_cell.length_c   1.000
_cell.angle_alpha   90.00
_cell.angle_beta   90.00
_cell.angle_gamma   90.00
#
_symmetry.space_group_name_H-M   'P 1'
#
loop_
_entity.id
_entity.type
_entity.pdbx_description
1 polymer ?
#
loop_
_entity_poly.entity_id
_entity_poly.type
_entity_poly.pdbx_seq_one_letter_code
_entity_poly.pdbx_strand_id
1 'polypeptide(L)'
;RLLLACVVSLLLFAASGGLAVSVDRFLASANTDAEAHGAAVREELLLTAGRDRHGDGWCESSYAAPNKEVRFNPRGLVNEESGIATSRMNDGVVWVHNDNFSPKHVYGILARSENAEEYHHGSIVAVLDLEQLPHIGHNSDFEDISVARCPFQANVTDAAPEWCLWIADTGANFFEGTKEIFMYVVKEPQLQRSYKGSYMGMLEQVVSPDDLTLMKIKYDPGSYYKEVPNVEAMTTRQDGSKFWLIEKTFSKGGDGPAGIWESPDFSSQDSLAATNVIRYNDVCVRSVVSTRLQERGQQEEGEEFARESDDGLVVSKGKWKCRPETAVDVHPALTIRSVIGDDDNGNIGDGNIDDGAKANATTATTKTVEQVTVYNVFLAKVNEIENPYPDCTREDSGEDEHFSIYEYPASLPVCQGEEKEPEGHSCRKQRNWGKCDEDWMLEKGFCDLTCRRCRPAPREEKLEVRSNETGPSAPEEAAWVRLEASCNGTKSDHRNVRNIAAADLHESGARLLLATYGGIFEYSLSPPFDFSSLTFERQVSTTNRDGSESHESRDYWKGQEGVAYDYTGYPALQRGRGIWSVSEHHQGLYFLGCKDRPSRDANNNPLE
;
A
#
# COMPACT_ATOMS: atom_id res chain seq x y z
N ARG A 1 5.55 44.89 -9.26
CA ARG A 1 5.96 46.29 -9.58
C ARG A 1 6.99 46.84 -8.57
N LEU A 2 6.81 46.66 -7.25
CA LEU A 2 7.85 47.01 -6.26
C LEU A 2 9.16 46.20 -6.43
N LEU A 3 9.06 44.89 -6.71
CA LEU A 3 10.25 44.06 -6.92
C LEU A 3 11.11 44.53 -8.12
N LEU A 4 10.45 44.98 -9.18
CA LEU A 4 11.11 45.48 -10.39
C LEU A 4 11.81 46.82 -10.13
N ALA A 5 11.27 47.65 -9.24
CA ALA A 5 11.90 48.91 -8.83
C ALA A 5 13.16 48.68 -7.96
N CYS A 6 13.17 47.64 -7.11
CA CYS A 6 14.35 47.26 -6.33
C CYS A 6 15.49 46.74 -7.22
N VAL A 7 15.17 45.87 -8.19
CA VAL A 7 16.18 45.28 -9.09
C VAL A 7 16.80 46.35 -10.00
N VAL A 8 16.00 47.28 -10.52
CA VAL A 8 16.50 48.39 -11.35
C VAL A 8 17.37 49.37 -10.55
N SER A 9 17.04 49.60 -9.27
CA SER A 9 17.85 50.47 -8.40
C SER A 9 19.20 49.84 -8.05
N LEU A 10 19.25 48.51 -7.83
CA LEU A 10 20.51 47.80 -7.59
C LEU A 10 21.43 47.80 -8.82
N LEU A 11 20.87 47.62 -10.02
CA LEU A 11 21.63 47.62 -11.27
C LEU A 11 22.17 49.01 -11.62
N LEU A 12 21.45 50.09 -11.27
CA LEU A 12 21.92 51.46 -11.45
C LEU A 12 23.03 51.83 -10.46
N PHE A 13 23.03 51.27 -9.25
CA PHE A 13 24.08 51.48 -8.26
C PHE A 13 25.40 50.78 -8.62
N ALA A 14 25.33 49.63 -9.28
CA ALA A 14 26.51 48.89 -9.74
C ALA A 14 27.22 49.55 -10.93
N ALA A 15 26.52 50.37 -11.72
CA ALA A 15 27.06 51.04 -12.90
C ALA A 15 27.84 52.34 -12.60
N SER A 16 27.59 52.98 -11.45
CA SER A 16 28.34 54.18 -11.02
C SER A 16 29.60 53.78 -10.27
N GLY A 17 30.65 53.42 -11.03
CA GLY A 17 31.95 53.02 -10.51
C GLY A 17 32.51 54.00 -9.48
N GLY A 18 32.63 53.54 -8.24
CA GLY A 18 33.21 54.33 -7.16
C GLY A 18 33.08 53.65 -5.81
N LEU A 19 33.89 52.61 -5.57
CA LEU A 19 34.67 52.41 -4.34
C LEU A 19 35.34 51.03 -4.38
N ALA A 20 36.68 51.00 -4.32
CA ALA A 20 37.42 49.81 -3.97
C ALA A 20 37.21 49.51 -2.49
N VAL A 21 36.21 48.69 -2.17
CA VAL A 21 36.07 48.05 -0.85
C VAL A 21 36.57 46.62 -0.99
N SER A 22 37.47 46.25 -0.08
CA SER A 22 38.07 44.92 0.05
C SER A 22 37.00 43.82 -0.04
N VAL A 23 37.10 42.99 -1.08
CA VAL A 23 36.26 41.81 -1.36
C VAL A 23 36.29 40.81 -0.20
N ASP A 24 37.38 40.78 0.57
CA ASP A 24 37.54 39.87 1.71
C ASP A 24 36.56 40.17 2.87
N ARG A 25 36.13 41.43 3.04
CA ARG A 25 35.13 41.78 4.07
C ARG A 25 33.70 41.47 3.63
N PHE A 26 33.43 41.47 2.33
CA PHE A 26 32.10 41.17 1.79
C PHE A 26 31.84 39.66 1.75
N LEU A 27 32.86 38.85 1.43
CA LEU A 27 32.78 37.39 1.49
C LEU A 27 32.68 36.85 2.92
N ALA A 28 33.33 37.51 3.89
CA ALA A 28 33.20 37.16 5.30
C ALA A 28 31.81 37.49 5.88
N SER A 29 31.17 38.58 5.44
CA SER A 29 29.78 38.94 5.84
C SER A 29 28.73 38.07 5.16
N ALA A 30 28.94 37.72 3.88
CA ALA A 30 28.00 36.90 3.13
C ALA A 30 27.96 35.44 3.63
N ASN A 31 29.08 34.90 4.14
CA ASN A 31 29.11 33.57 4.75
C ASN A 31 28.39 33.54 6.12
N THR A 32 28.50 34.59 6.93
CA THR A 32 27.78 34.65 8.21
C THR A 32 26.28 34.86 8.03
N ASP A 33 25.87 35.60 6.99
CA ASP A 33 24.45 35.83 6.69
C ASP A 33 23.80 34.62 5.98
N ALA A 34 24.56 33.84 5.20
CA ALA A 34 24.08 32.60 4.60
C ALA A 34 23.92 31.46 5.63
N GLU A 35 24.80 31.36 6.63
CA GLU A 35 24.62 30.44 7.75
C GLU A 35 23.48 30.89 8.69
N ALA A 36 23.32 32.20 8.92
CA ALA A 36 22.21 32.73 9.73
C ALA A 36 20.84 32.60 9.04
N HIS A 37 20.76 32.83 7.72
CA HIS A 37 19.53 32.58 6.96
C HIS A 37 19.28 31.09 6.73
N GLY A 38 20.32 30.27 6.54
CA GLY A 38 20.19 28.82 6.48
C GLY A 38 19.71 28.23 7.80
N ALA A 39 20.19 28.74 8.93
CA ALA A 39 19.71 28.36 10.26
C ALA A 39 18.28 28.86 10.51
N ALA A 40 17.94 30.10 10.15
CA ALA A 40 16.60 30.66 10.32
C ALA A 40 15.55 29.96 9.43
N VAL A 41 15.88 29.60 8.18
CA VAL A 41 14.97 28.84 7.30
C VAL A 41 14.84 27.41 7.76
N ARG A 42 15.91 26.79 8.30
CA ARG A 42 15.85 25.43 8.86
C ARG A 42 15.11 25.39 10.20
N GLU A 43 15.21 26.45 11.01
CA GLU A 43 14.43 26.63 12.23
C GLU A 43 12.97 26.97 11.89
N GLU A 44 12.69 27.75 10.83
CA GLU A 44 11.33 28.06 10.37
C GLU A 44 10.64 26.86 9.69
N LEU A 45 11.38 25.99 8.98
CA LEU A 45 10.90 24.69 8.46
C LEU A 45 10.66 23.68 9.60
N LEU A 46 11.54 23.64 10.60
CA LEU A 46 11.34 22.80 11.79
C LEU A 46 10.26 23.36 12.72
N LEU A 47 10.02 24.68 12.72
CA LEU A 47 8.95 25.34 13.47
C LEU A 47 7.59 25.28 12.77
N THR A 48 7.53 25.14 11.44
CA THR A 48 6.28 24.79 10.73
C THR A 48 5.95 23.30 10.86
N ALA A 49 6.95 22.42 10.92
CA ALA A 49 6.73 21.00 11.26
C ALA A 49 6.32 20.78 12.74
N GLY A 50 6.59 21.75 13.64
CA GLY A 50 6.29 21.67 15.07
C GLY A 50 5.07 22.46 15.55
N ARG A 51 4.24 23.01 14.65
CA ARG A 51 3.11 23.88 15.01
C ARG A 51 1.74 23.51 14.45
N ASP A 52 1.54 22.31 13.93
CA ASP A 52 0.22 21.68 14.03
C ASP A 52 0.02 21.18 15.46
N ARG A 53 -0.16 22.15 16.37
CA ARG A 53 -0.82 21.95 17.68
C ARG A 53 -2.33 22.13 17.56
N HIS A 54 -2.88 21.99 16.35
CA HIS A 54 -4.29 21.71 16.19
C HIS A 54 -4.50 20.29 16.70
N GLY A 55 -5.01 20.20 17.93
CA GLY A 55 -5.19 18.95 18.66
C GLY A 55 -5.64 17.82 17.75
N ASP A 56 -4.77 16.82 17.64
CA ASP A 56 -5.05 15.40 17.47
C ASP A 56 -6.27 15.13 16.58
N GLY A 57 -6.18 15.65 15.35
CA GLY A 57 -7.23 15.64 14.34
C GLY A 57 -7.57 14.23 13.88
N TRP A 58 -8.36 13.53 14.68
CA TRP A 58 -9.09 12.30 14.36
C TRP A 58 -10.53 12.44 14.87
N CYS A 59 -11.39 11.47 14.60
CA CYS A 59 -12.72 11.45 15.20
C CYS A 59 -12.63 11.01 16.67
N GLU A 60 -12.24 11.91 17.58
CA GLU A 60 -12.08 11.61 19.02
C GLU A 60 -13.31 10.88 19.61
N SER A 61 -14.52 11.29 19.23
CA SER A 61 -15.75 10.73 19.80
C SER A 61 -16.20 9.44 19.12
N SER A 62 -16.29 9.43 17.78
CA SER A 62 -16.77 8.31 16.96
C SER A 62 -16.90 8.75 15.50
N TYR A 63 -16.91 7.75 14.62
CA TYR A 63 -17.31 7.90 13.22
C TYR A 63 -18.85 7.86 13.10
N ALA A 64 -19.37 8.53 12.08
CA ALA A 64 -20.76 8.41 11.67
C ALA A 64 -21.01 7.02 11.06
N ALA A 65 -22.29 6.67 10.96
CA ALA A 65 -22.70 5.50 10.19
C ALA A 65 -22.15 5.58 8.75
N PRO A 66 -21.78 4.44 8.16
CA PRO A 66 -21.37 4.36 6.75
C PRO A 66 -22.42 4.98 5.84
N ASN A 67 -22.01 5.92 5.00
CA ASN A 67 -22.85 6.43 3.93
C ASN A 67 -22.32 5.93 2.58
N LYS A 68 -23.17 5.31 1.77
CA LYS A 68 -22.82 4.96 0.39
C LYS A 68 -22.79 6.23 -0.45
N GLU A 69 -21.66 6.93 -0.40
CA GLU A 69 -21.45 8.20 -1.09
C GLU A 69 -21.32 8.00 -2.60
N VAL A 70 -20.72 6.89 -3.01
CA VAL A 70 -20.30 6.72 -4.40
C VAL A 70 -20.73 5.36 -4.92
N ARG A 71 -21.23 5.35 -6.16
CA ARG A 71 -21.45 4.12 -6.93
C ARG A 71 -20.51 4.15 -8.12
N PHE A 72 -19.73 3.09 -8.31
CA PHE A 72 -18.84 3.00 -9.46
C PHE A 72 -19.65 2.93 -10.75
N ASN A 73 -19.10 3.51 -11.82
CA ASN A 73 -19.71 3.51 -13.14
C ASN A 73 -20.01 2.06 -13.61
N PRO A 74 -21.27 1.70 -13.94
CA PRO A 74 -21.73 0.32 -14.18
C PRO A 74 -21.23 -0.33 -15.48
N ARG A 75 -20.15 0.18 -16.09
CA ARG A 75 -19.52 -0.46 -17.27
C ARG A 75 -18.84 -1.80 -16.94
N GLY A 76 -18.85 -2.21 -15.67
CA GLY A 76 -18.28 -3.48 -15.22
C GLY A 76 -16.75 -3.51 -15.25
N LEU A 77 -16.11 -2.34 -15.12
CA LEU A 77 -14.65 -2.25 -15.03
C LEU A 77 -14.17 -2.60 -13.62
N VAL A 78 -14.87 -2.13 -12.59
CA VAL A 78 -14.67 -2.52 -11.19
C VAL A 78 -15.83 -3.43 -10.78
N ASN A 79 -15.54 -4.70 -10.52
CA ASN A 79 -16.55 -5.73 -10.23
C ASN A 79 -16.34 -6.42 -8.88
N GLU A 80 -15.13 -6.33 -8.34
CA GLU A 80 -14.68 -7.07 -7.18
C GLU A 80 -13.60 -6.24 -6.50
N GLU A 81 -14.01 -5.08 -5.99
CA GLU A 81 -13.13 -4.17 -5.25
C GLU A 81 -12.47 -4.86 -4.05
N SER A 82 -11.14 -4.98 -4.07
CA SER A 82 -10.38 -5.59 -2.96
C SER A 82 -9.63 -4.52 -2.15
N GLY A 83 -8.60 -3.87 -2.69
CA GLY A 83 -7.91 -2.78 -1.99
C GLY A 83 -8.41 -1.37 -2.34
N ILE A 84 -8.22 -0.42 -1.41
CA ILE A 84 -8.44 1.02 -1.63
C ILE A 84 -7.32 1.85 -0.98
N ALA A 85 -6.88 2.91 -1.66
CA ALA A 85 -6.00 3.90 -1.07
C ALA A 85 -6.35 5.32 -1.52
N THR A 86 -6.23 6.31 -0.63
CA THR A 86 -6.51 7.71 -1.00
C THR A 86 -5.31 8.35 -1.70
N SER A 87 -5.59 9.04 -2.81
CA SER A 87 -4.54 9.69 -3.62
C SER A 87 -3.85 10.79 -2.84
N ARG A 88 -2.53 10.94 -3.07
CA ARG A 88 -1.72 12.02 -2.49
C ARG A 88 -1.38 13.10 -3.50
N MET A 89 -1.46 12.76 -4.79
CA MET A 89 -1.19 13.64 -5.93
C MET A 89 -2.46 14.26 -6.54
N ASN A 90 -3.63 13.66 -6.29
CA ASN A 90 -4.87 13.98 -6.98
C ASN A 90 -6.03 14.14 -5.97
N ASP A 91 -6.33 15.37 -5.54
CA ASP A 91 -7.46 15.61 -4.61
C ASP A 91 -8.78 15.03 -5.15
N GLY A 92 -9.62 14.53 -4.24
CA GLY A 92 -10.89 13.89 -4.60
C GLY A 92 -10.78 12.48 -5.17
N VAL A 93 -9.57 11.96 -5.41
CA VAL A 93 -9.37 10.64 -6.04
C VAL A 93 -9.00 9.57 -5.01
N VAL A 94 -9.58 8.38 -5.20
CA VAL A 94 -9.16 7.15 -4.54
C VAL A 94 -8.72 6.14 -5.59
N TRP A 95 -7.72 5.33 -5.26
CA TRP A 95 -7.22 4.24 -6.07
C TRP A 95 -7.84 2.93 -5.58
N VAL A 96 -8.37 2.14 -6.49
CA VAL A 96 -9.01 0.84 -6.20
C VAL A 96 -8.51 -0.18 -7.23
N HIS A 97 -8.33 -1.44 -6.84
CA HIS A 97 -8.13 -2.53 -7.81
C HIS A 97 -9.23 -3.58 -7.68
N ASN A 98 -9.36 -4.41 -8.72
CA ASN A 98 -10.15 -5.63 -8.62
C ASN A 98 -9.32 -6.73 -7.95
N ASP A 99 -10.02 -7.66 -7.33
CA ASP A 99 -9.50 -8.92 -6.80
C ASP A 99 -9.12 -9.92 -7.93
N ASN A 100 -9.02 -11.19 -7.58
CA ASN A 100 -8.58 -12.29 -8.41
C ASN A 100 -9.34 -12.42 -9.74
N PHE A 101 -8.71 -13.06 -10.72
CA PHE A 101 -9.25 -13.37 -12.06
C PHE A 101 -9.68 -12.19 -12.95
N SER A 102 -9.71 -10.98 -12.41
CA SER A 102 -9.93 -9.74 -13.16
C SER A 102 -8.64 -9.25 -13.82
N PRO A 103 -8.75 -8.47 -14.91
CA PRO A 103 -7.63 -7.71 -15.47
C PRO A 103 -6.91 -6.93 -14.38
N LYS A 104 -5.57 -6.98 -14.42
CA LYS A 104 -4.72 -6.38 -13.38
C LYS A 104 -4.54 -4.91 -13.66
N HIS A 105 -5.58 -4.17 -13.29
CA HIS A 105 -5.64 -2.72 -13.38
C HIS A 105 -5.81 -2.09 -12.01
N VAL A 106 -5.32 -0.86 -11.89
CA VAL A 106 -5.64 0.05 -10.78
C VAL A 106 -6.45 1.21 -11.31
N TYR A 107 -7.59 1.48 -10.71
CA TYR A 107 -8.57 2.46 -11.13
C TYR A 107 -8.49 3.70 -10.23
N GLY A 108 -8.26 4.86 -10.83
CA GLY A 108 -8.44 6.15 -10.17
C GLY A 108 -9.90 6.55 -10.25
N ILE A 109 -10.56 6.63 -9.11
CA ILE A 109 -12.00 6.91 -8.99
C ILE A 109 -12.19 8.26 -8.30
N LEU A 110 -12.97 9.14 -8.93
CA LEU A 110 -13.35 10.41 -8.34
C LEU A 110 -14.37 10.18 -7.23
N ALA A 111 -13.90 10.03 -6.00
CA ALA A 111 -14.75 9.80 -4.83
C ALA A 111 -15.67 11.01 -4.58
N ARG A 112 -15.17 12.23 -4.78
CA ARG A 112 -15.97 13.44 -4.71
C ARG A 112 -15.53 14.45 -5.76
N SER A 113 -16.50 15.04 -6.45
CA SER A 113 -16.33 16.11 -7.44
C SER A 113 -16.76 17.43 -6.84
N GLU A 114 -15.91 18.45 -6.94
CA GLU A 114 -16.28 19.85 -6.63
C GLU A 114 -17.29 20.41 -7.64
N ASN A 115 -17.33 19.83 -8.84
CA ASN A 115 -18.22 20.24 -9.92
C ASN A 115 -19.01 19.03 -10.43
N ALA A 116 -20.14 18.76 -9.77
CA ALA A 116 -21.00 17.62 -10.06
C ALA A 116 -21.61 17.63 -11.48
N GLU A 117 -21.54 18.76 -12.19
CA GLU A 117 -22.05 18.89 -13.56
C GLU A 117 -21.11 18.27 -14.61
N GLU A 118 -19.80 18.24 -14.37
CA GLU A 118 -18.81 17.76 -15.34
C GLU A 118 -18.41 16.30 -15.10
N TYR A 119 -18.28 15.91 -13.82
CA TYR A 119 -18.00 14.54 -13.42
C TYR A 119 -18.90 14.14 -12.25
N HIS A 120 -19.58 13.02 -12.42
CA HIS A 120 -20.33 12.40 -11.33
C HIS A 120 -19.36 11.73 -10.36
N HIS A 121 -19.67 11.77 -9.06
CA HIS A 121 -18.98 10.95 -8.07
C HIS A 121 -18.99 9.48 -8.54
N GLY A 122 -17.85 8.81 -8.45
CA GLY A 122 -17.68 7.43 -8.93
C GLY A 122 -17.25 7.30 -10.38
N SER A 123 -16.99 8.42 -11.05
CA SER A 123 -16.35 8.41 -12.37
C SER A 123 -14.94 7.86 -12.27
N ILE A 124 -14.62 6.90 -13.14
CA ILE A 124 -13.24 6.43 -13.35
C ILE A 124 -12.52 7.51 -14.16
N VAL A 125 -11.52 8.13 -13.54
CA VAL A 125 -10.69 9.20 -14.13
C VAL A 125 -9.33 8.70 -14.58
N ALA A 126 -8.91 7.52 -14.10
CA ALA A 126 -7.68 6.87 -14.53
C ALA A 126 -7.80 5.34 -14.51
N VAL A 127 -7.09 4.68 -15.42
CA VAL A 127 -6.87 3.23 -15.47
C VAL A 127 -5.38 3.01 -15.69
N LEU A 128 -4.72 2.42 -14.70
CA LEU A 128 -3.33 1.98 -14.81
C LEU A 128 -3.36 0.50 -15.24
N ASP A 129 -2.83 0.21 -16.42
CA ASP A 129 -2.69 -1.15 -16.93
C ASP A 129 -1.36 -1.76 -16.46
N LEU A 130 -1.47 -2.76 -15.57
CA LEU A 130 -0.34 -3.51 -15.04
C LEU A 130 -0.21 -4.89 -15.69
N GLU A 131 -1.11 -5.32 -16.60
CA GLU A 131 -1.07 -6.67 -17.21
C GLU A 131 0.24 -6.95 -17.94
N GLN A 132 0.93 -5.88 -18.32
CA GLN A 132 2.18 -5.92 -19.05
C GLN A 132 3.40 -5.85 -18.13
N LEU A 133 3.26 -5.81 -16.81
CA LEU A 133 4.44 -5.83 -15.94
C LEU A 133 4.98 -7.26 -15.78
N PRO A 134 6.28 -7.41 -15.46
CA PRO A 134 6.86 -8.71 -15.13
C PRO A 134 6.08 -9.41 -14.02
N HIS A 135 5.99 -10.74 -14.11
CA HIS A 135 5.35 -11.61 -13.11
C HIS A 135 3.84 -11.43 -12.92
N ILE A 136 3.21 -10.49 -13.62
CA ILE A 136 1.75 -10.40 -13.67
C ILE A 136 1.17 -11.45 -14.61
N GLY A 137 0.16 -12.17 -14.13
CA GLY A 137 -0.56 -13.14 -14.94
C GLY A 137 -1.90 -13.53 -14.32
N HIS A 138 -2.51 -14.57 -14.89
CA HIS A 138 -3.81 -15.11 -14.43
C HIS A 138 -3.82 -15.57 -12.96
N ASN A 139 -2.65 -15.71 -12.33
CA ASN A 139 -2.49 -16.16 -10.94
C ASN A 139 -2.11 -15.03 -9.99
N SER A 140 -1.96 -13.81 -10.51
CA SER A 140 -1.78 -12.64 -9.67
C SER A 140 -3.06 -12.40 -8.87
N ASP A 141 -2.89 -12.16 -7.60
CA ASP A 141 -3.92 -12.06 -6.59
C ASP A 141 -3.64 -10.79 -5.81
N PHE A 142 -4.17 -9.67 -6.33
CA PHE A 142 -3.95 -8.37 -5.72
C PHE A 142 -4.89 -8.26 -4.55
N GLU A 143 -4.31 -8.12 -3.36
CA GLU A 143 -5.09 -8.12 -2.13
C GLU A 143 -5.33 -6.71 -1.62
N ASP A 144 -4.26 -5.92 -1.49
CA ASP A 144 -4.37 -4.58 -0.92
C ASP A 144 -3.42 -3.57 -1.60
N ILE A 145 -3.72 -2.29 -1.40
CA ILE A 145 -3.03 -1.14 -2.01
C ILE A 145 -2.83 -0.03 -0.97
N SER A 146 -1.69 0.62 -1.02
CA SER A 146 -1.38 1.78 -0.16
C SER A 146 -0.74 2.91 -0.96
N VAL A 147 -0.81 4.16 -0.46
CA VAL A 147 -0.09 5.31 -1.05
C VAL A 147 0.91 5.88 -0.05
N ALA A 148 2.19 5.87 -0.43
CA ALA A 148 3.30 6.44 0.32
C ALA A 148 4.33 7.05 -0.64
N ARG A 149 5.40 7.66 -0.11
CA ARG A 149 6.53 8.05 -0.97
C ARG A 149 7.13 6.82 -1.64
N CYS A 150 7.74 7.02 -2.80
CA CYS A 150 8.46 5.95 -3.46
C CYS A 150 9.71 5.58 -2.63
N PRO A 151 10.13 4.30 -2.64
CA PRO A 151 11.29 3.86 -1.88
C PRO A 151 12.58 4.44 -2.48
N PHE A 152 13.67 4.37 -1.70
CA PHE A 152 15.02 4.72 -2.16
C PHE A 152 15.24 6.19 -2.53
N GLN A 153 14.44 7.09 -1.98
CA GLN A 153 14.47 8.52 -2.30
C GLN A 153 15.39 9.38 -1.40
N ALA A 154 16.05 8.83 -0.36
CA ALA A 154 16.87 9.68 0.54
C ALA A 154 18.04 10.41 -0.15
N ASN A 155 18.50 9.91 -1.30
CA ASN A 155 19.60 10.53 -2.04
C ASN A 155 19.11 11.57 -3.07
N VAL A 156 17.81 11.79 -3.19
CA VAL A 156 17.23 12.78 -4.09
C VAL A 156 17.13 14.11 -3.35
N THR A 157 18.23 14.88 -3.36
CA THR A 157 18.33 16.13 -2.58
C THR A 157 17.57 17.31 -3.20
N ASP A 158 17.35 17.27 -4.52
CA ASP A 158 16.96 18.44 -5.30
C ASP A 158 15.52 18.35 -5.87
N ALA A 159 14.86 17.19 -5.74
CA ALA A 159 13.48 17.02 -6.17
C ALA A 159 12.58 16.70 -4.98
N ALA A 160 11.34 17.19 -5.02
CA ALA A 160 10.33 16.77 -4.06
C ALA A 160 10.17 15.23 -4.14
N PRO A 161 10.10 14.53 -2.99
CA PRO A 161 9.95 13.09 -2.99
C PRO A 161 8.67 12.72 -3.76
N GLU A 162 8.75 11.72 -4.61
CA GLU A 162 7.64 11.30 -5.45
C GLU A 162 6.70 10.39 -4.65
N TRP A 163 5.41 10.40 -5.00
CA TRP A 163 4.42 9.48 -4.42
C TRP A 163 4.27 8.24 -5.30
N CYS A 164 4.02 7.11 -4.66
CA CYS A 164 3.86 5.82 -5.30
C CYS A 164 2.65 5.07 -4.74
N LEU A 165 2.01 4.30 -5.61
CA LEU A 165 1.05 3.26 -5.29
C LEU A 165 1.81 1.98 -4.99
N TRP A 166 1.60 1.41 -3.82
CA TRP A 166 2.19 0.15 -3.38
C TRP A 166 1.11 -0.92 -3.45
N ILE A 167 1.24 -1.88 -4.38
CA ILE A 167 0.21 -2.87 -4.70
C ILE A 167 0.74 -4.27 -4.40
N ALA A 168 0.08 -4.98 -3.48
CA ALA A 168 0.50 -6.29 -3.01
C ALA A 168 -0.15 -7.43 -3.84
N ASP A 169 0.67 -8.19 -4.57
CA ASP A 169 0.30 -9.50 -5.12
C ASP A 169 0.71 -10.58 -4.11
N THR A 170 -0.02 -10.63 -3.00
CA THR A 170 0.30 -11.46 -1.82
C THR A 170 -0.69 -12.59 -1.57
N GLY A 171 -1.82 -12.60 -2.28
CA GLY A 171 -2.85 -13.62 -2.14
C GLY A 171 -2.36 -15.01 -2.50
N ALA A 172 -2.70 -16.01 -1.69
CA ALA A 172 -2.27 -17.40 -1.85
C ALA A 172 -3.44 -18.36 -2.13
N ASN A 173 -4.60 -17.84 -2.54
CA ASN A 173 -5.88 -18.58 -2.55
C ASN A 173 -5.91 -19.84 -3.45
N PHE A 174 -4.96 -20.04 -4.38
CA PHE A 174 -5.09 -21.07 -5.43
C PHE A 174 -3.90 -22.02 -5.63
N PHE A 175 -2.88 -22.02 -4.77
CA PHE A 175 -1.68 -22.84 -5.04
C PHE A 175 -1.20 -23.69 -3.86
N GLU A 176 -1.32 -25.01 -4.01
CA GLU A 176 -0.45 -26.00 -3.35
C GLU A 176 0.97 -25.85 -3.95
N GLY A 177 1.72 -24.84 -3.52
CA GLY A 177 3.08 -24.58 -4.03
C GLY A 177 3.67 -23.25 -3.58
N THR A 178 4.95 -23.03 -3.86
CA THR A 178 5.67 -21.78 -3.55
C THR A 178 5.28 -20.69 -4.56
N LYS A 179 4.08 -20.12 -4.46
CA LYS A 179 3.76 -18.89 -5.20
C LYS A 179 4.81 -17.84 -4.85
N GLU A 180 5.38 -17.21 -5.87
CA GLU A 180 6.21 -16.03 -5.66
C GLU A 180 5.28 -14.84 -5.46
N ILE A 181 5.48 -14.12 -4.37
CA ILE A 181 4.69 -12.94 -4.04
C ILE A 181 5.49 -11.67 -4.33
N PHE A 182 4.79 -10.65 -4.79
CA PHE A 182 5.41 -9.42 -5.29
C PHE A 182 4.75 -8.18 -4.72
N MET A 183 5.53 -7.12 -4.57
CA MET A 183 5.06 -5.76 -4.36
C MET A 183 5.36 -4.96 -5.62
N TYR A 184 4.34 -4.39 -6.23
CA TYR A 184 4.47 -3.46 -7.34
C TYR A 184 4.39 -2.04 -6.80
N VAL A 185 5.49 -1.31 -6.85
CA VAL A 185 5.53 0.09 -6.41
C VAL A 185 5.59 0.97 -7.65
N VAL A 186 4.44 1.55 -7.99
CA VAL A 186 4.20 2.31 -9.22
C VAL A 186 4.12 3.78 -8.90
N LYS A 187 4.86 4.63 -9.62
CA LYS A 187 4.76 6.08 -9.45
C LYS A 187 3.32 6.55 -9.63
N GLU A 188 2.81 7.31 -8.66
CA GLU A 188 1.45 7.85 -8.73
C GLU A 188 1.38 8.92 -9.83
N PRO A 189 0.52 8.76 -10.85
CA PRO A 189 0.46 9.72 -11.94
C PRO A 189 -0.24 11.01 -11.48
N GLN A 190 0.27 12.15 -11.95
CA GLN A 190 -0.43 13.41 -11.85
C GLN A 190 -1.51 13.47 -12.93
N LEU A 191 -2.77 13.43 -12.51
CA LEU A 191 -3.90 13.53 -13.43
C LEU A 191 -4.09 14.99 -13.86
N GLN A 192 -4.26 15.20 -15.16
CA GLN A 192 -4.47 16.53 -15.72
C GLN A 192 -5.85 17.06 -15.35
N ARG A 193 -5.90 18.26 -14.76
CA ARG A 193 -7.12 19.01 -14.53
C ARG A 193 -7.28 20.11 -15.59
N SER A 194 -8.50 20.28 -16.07
CA SER A 194 -8.91 21.40 -16.89
C SER A 194 -8.79 22.70 -16.07
N TYR A 195 -8.81 23.85 -16.77
CA TYR A 195 -8.80 25.15 -16.11
C TYR A 195 -9.96 25.36 -15.12
N LYS A 196 -11.03 24.56 -15.23
CA LYS A 196 -12.18 24.59 -14.32
C LYS A 196 -12.02 23.65 -13.11
N GLY A 197 -10.85 23.03 -12.94
CA GLY A 197 -10.57 22.09 -11.85
C GLY A 197 -11.04 20.66 -12.09
N SER A 198 -11.78 20.40 -13.18
CA SER A 198 -12.29 19.06 -13.53
C SER A 198 -11.24 18.23 -14.27
N TYR A 199 -11.19 16.91 -14.06
CA TYR A 199 -10.22 16.05 -14.76
C TYR A 199 -10.43 16.05 -16.27
N MET A 200 -9.37 15.98 -17.08
CA MET A 200 -9.51 15.96 -18.54
C MET A 200 -9.59 14.53 -19.08
N GLY A 201 -10.81 14.01 -19.25
CA GLY A 201 -11.03 12.67 -19.80
C GLY A 201 -10.57 11.54 -18.88
N MET A 202 -10.68 10.30 -19.35
CA MET A 202 -10.13 9.12 -18.68
C MET A 202 -8.68 8.93 -19.13
N LEU A 203 -7.74 8.91 -18.18
CA LEU A 203 -6.37 8.53 -18.46
C LEU A 203 -6.25 7.01 -18.50
N GLU A 204 -6.09 6.43 -19.68
CA GLU A 204 -5.65 5.03 -19.81
C GLU A 204 -4.14 5.01 -20.01
N GLN A 205 -3.40 4.48 -19.03
CA GLN A 205 -1.94 4.46 -19.04
C GLN A 205 -1.43 3.05 -18.80
N VAL A 206 -0.64 2.54 -19.75
CA VAL A 206 0.20 1.36 -19.52
C VAL A 206 1.37 1.79 -18.63
N VAL A 207 1.56 1.09 -17.51
CA VAL A 207 2.64 1.41 -16.57
C VAL A 207 3.99 1.14 -17.24
N SER A 208 4.85 2.17 -17.27
CA SER A 208 6.20 2.04 -17.79
C SER A 208 7.09 1.29 -16.79
N PRO A 209 8.00 0.42 -17.26
CA PRO A 209 9.08 -0.11 -16.43
C PRO A 209 9.89 0.95 -15.67
N ASP A 210 10.06 2.14 -16.24
CA ASP A 210 10.79 3.25 -15.61
C ASP A 210 10.04 3.84 -14.40
N ASP A 211 8.72 3.68 -14.35
CA ASP A 211 7.86 4.14 -13.26
C ASP A 211 7.60 3.01 -12.23
N LEU A 212 8.26 1.86 -12.37
CA LEU A 212 8.05 0.66 -11.55
C LEU A 212 9.29 0.34 -10.70
N THR A 213 9.07 0.16 -9.41
CA THR A 213 9.96 -0.61 -8.53
C THR A 213 9.28 -1.94 -8.19
N LEU A 214 9.89 -3.06 -8.59
CA LEU A 214 9.37 -4.39 -8.34
C LEU A 214 10.11 -5.05 -7.16
N MET A 215 9.38 -5.46 -6.13
CA MET A 215 9.96 -6.21 -5.00
C MET A 215 9.42 -7.62 -4.97
N LYS A 216 10.32 -8.61 -4.97
CA LYS A 216 10.00 -10.01 -4.70
C LYS A 216 10.09 -10.27 -3.21
N ILE A 217 8.97 -10.62 -2.60
CA ILE A 217 8.88 -10.74 -1.15
C ILE A 217 9.23 -12.17 -0.73
N LYS A 218 10.00 -12.28 0.34
CA LYS A 218 10.37 -13.53 1.00
C LYS A 218 10.10 -13.37 2.48
N TYR A 219 9.49 -14.38 3.09
CA TYR A 219 9.36 -14.43 4.54
C TYR A 219 10.63 -15.02 5.12
N ASP A 220 10.99 -14.61 6.34
CA ASP A 220 12.10 -15.21 7.07
C ASP A 220 11.96 -16.75 7.07
N PRO A 221 12.96 -17.50 6.54
CA PRO A 221 12.94 -18.97 6.52
C PRO A 221 12.89 -19.60 7.93
N GLY A 222 13.14 -18.82 8.99
CA GLY A 222 12.92 -19.23 10.37
C GLY A 222 11.45 -19.21 10.80
N SER A 223 10.56 -18.59 10.02
CA SER A 223 9.12 -18.59 10.31
C SER A 223 8.54 -19.99 10.11
N TYR A 224 7.61 -20.36 11.00
CA TYR A 224 7.02 -21.70 11.13
C TYR A 224 6.32 -22.24 9.86
N TYR A 225 6.07 -21.36 8.89
CA TYR A 225 5.23 -21.66 7.75
C TYR A 225 6.04 -22.38 6.68
N LYS A 226 5.68 -23.65 6.42
CA LYS A 226 6.14 -24.39 5.24
C LYS A 226 5.55 -23.83 3.95
N GLU A 227 4.50 -23.02 4.08
CA GLU A 227 3.73 -22.40 3.01
C GLU A 227 3.85 -20.87 3.14
N VAL A 228 3.62 -20.15 2.05
CA VAL A 228 3.56 -18.69 2.08
C VAL A 228 2.34 -18.29 2.93
N PRO A 229 2.49 -17.42 3.96
CA PRO A 229 1.34 -16.91 4.70
C PRO A 229 0.33 -16.29 3.75
N ASN A 230 -0.96 -16.58 3.96
CA ASN A 230 -2.01 -15.92 3.18
C ASN A 230 -2.16 -14.50 3.71
N VAL A 231 -1.61 -13.51 2.99
CA VAL A 231 -1.63 -12.10 3.38
C VAL A 231 -2.65 -11.39 2.53
N GLU A 232 -3.55 -10.67 3.18
CA GLU A 232 -4.61 -9.92 2.48
C GLU A 232 -4.56 -8.44 2.77
N ALA A 233 -3.94 -8.03 3.88
CA ALA A 233 -3.83 -6.64 4.23
C ALA A 233 -2.38 -6.16 4.19
N MET A 234 -2.17 -4.94 3.73
CA MET A 234 -0.88 -4.30 3.74
C MET A 234 -0.97 -2.86 4.22
N THR A 235 0.14 -2.32 4.71
CA THR A 235 0.24 -0.87 4.87
C THR A 235 1.68 -0.41 4.74
N THR A 236 1.86 0.88 4.49
CA THR A 236 3.16 1.48 4.22
C THR A 236 3.41 2.66 5.13
N ARG A 237 4.67 2.84 5.51
CA ARG A 237 5.09 4.07 6.17
C ARG A 237 4.98 5.21 5.16
N GLN A 238 4.42 6.34 5.58
CA GLN A 238 4.15 7.47 4.68
C GLN A 238 5.39 7.94 3.90
N ASP A 239 6.58 7.87 4.52
CA ASP A 239 7.87 8.24 3.90
C ASP A 239 8.43 7.17 2.94
N GLY A 240 7.70 6.07 2.71
CA GLY A 240 8.12 4.97 1.82
C GLY A 240 9.25 4.11 2.37
N SER A 241 9.68 4.33 3.63
CA SER A 241 10.85 3.67 4.18
C SER A 241 10.57 2.24 4.65
N LYS A 242 9.31 1.88 4.90
CA LYS A 242 8.92 0.54 5.36
C LYS A 242 7.52 0.18 4.89
N PHE A 243 7.22 -1.11 4.86
CA PHE A 243 5.87 -1.64 4.76
C PHE A 243 5.66 -2.82 5.70
N TRP A 244 4.39 -3.12 5.96
CA TRP A 244 3.95 -4.26 6.74
C TRP A 244 2.93 -5.07 5.95
N LEU A 245 3.00 -6.39 6.11
CA LEU A 245 2.04 -7.36 5.60
C LEU A 245 1.32 -8.03 6.77
N ILE A 246 0.02 -8.25 6.63
CA ILE A 246 -0.84 -8.78 7.68
C ILE A 246 -1.59 -10.02 7.16
N GLU A 247 -1.49 -11.11 7.92
CA GLU A 247 -2.10 -12.40 7.57
C GLU A 247 -3.64 -12.32 7.58
N LYS A 248 -4.29 -12.90 6.55
CA LYS A 248 -5.67 -13.38 6.65
C LYS A 248 -5.68 -14.44 7.72
N THR A 249 -6.32 -14.20 8.86
CA THR A 249 -6.37 -15.17 9.96
C THR A 249 -7.00 -16.50 9.55
N PHE A 250 -6.20 -17.42 8.98
CA PHE A 250 -6.64 -18.75 8.55
C PHE A 250 -5.95 -19.81 9.40
N SER A 251 -6.38 -19.96 10.65
CA SER A 251 -6.44 -21.33 11.19
C SER A 251 -7.80 -21.89 10.78
N LYS A 252 -7.88 -23.20 10.50
CA LYS A 252 -9.10 -23.91 10.08
C LYS A 252 -10.19 -23.83 11.19
N GLY A 253 -10.81 -22.66 11.37
CA GLY A 253 -11.63 -22.30 12.52
C GLY A 253 -11.68 -20.79 12.82
N GLY A 254 -10.62 -20.02 12.50
CA GLY A 254 -10.51 -18.60 12.85
C GLY A 254 -9.89 -18.34 14.23
N ASP A 255 -9.14 -19.31 14.77
CA ASP A 255 -8.74 -19.39 16.20
C ASP A 255 -7.30 -18.92 16.51
N GLY A 256 -6.67 -18.16 15.62
CA GLY A 256 -5.29 -17.69 15.80
C GLY A 256 -5.14 -16.19 15.57
N PRO A 257 -4.17 -15.54 16.24
CA PRO A 257 -3.87 -14.14 15.95
C PRO A 257 -3.20 -14.02 14.56
N ALA A 258 -3.46 -12.91 13.86
CA ALA A 258 -2.85 -12.65 12.56
C ALA A 258 -1.37 -12.33 12.71
N GLY A 259 -0.48 -12.98 11.93
CA GLY A 259 0.90 -12.53 11.84
C GLY A 259 1.03 -11.15 11.20
N ILE A 260 1.96 -10.34 11.73
CA ILE A 260 2.45 -9.11 11.08
C ILE A 260 3.91 -9.30 10.70
N TRP A 261 4.23 -9.05 9.44
CA TRP A 261 5.60 -9.03 8.95
C TRP A 261 6.01 -7.63 8.52
N GLU A 262 7.22 -7.23 8.90
CA GLU A 262 7.80 -5.93 8.61
C GLU A 262 8.93 -6.06 7.58
N SER A 263 9.01 -5.08 6.67
CA SER A 263 10.12 -4.92 5.74
C SER A 263 11.35 -4.30 6.41
N PRO A 264 12.57 -4.53 5.87
CA PRO A 264 13.72 -3.70 6.21
C PRO A 264 13.46 -2.22 5.85
N ASP A 265 14.33 -1.34 6.35
CA ASP A 265 14.26 0.09 6.06
C ASP A 265 14.84 0.43 4.67
N PHE A 266 14.04 1.07 3.83
CA PHE A 266 14.31 1.48 2.45
C PHE A 266 14.65 2.96 2.28
N SER A 267 14.86 3.69 3.37
CA SER A 267 15.19 5.11 3.33
C SER A 267 16.37 5.37 2.39
N SER A 268 17.43 4.55 2.45
CA SER A 268 18.60 4.69 1.59
C SER A 268 18.87 3.43 0.76
N GLN A 269 19.56 3.59 -0.37
CA GLN A 269 20.07 2.43 -1.09
C GLN A 269 21.19 1.71 -0.32
N ASP A 270 21.90 2.43 0.56
CA ASP A 270 22.98 1.85 1.36
C ASP A 270 22.45 0.92 2.46
N SER A 271 21.25 1.21 3.00
CA SER A 271 20.57 0.29 3.92
C SER A 271 20.21 -1.04 3.24
N LEU A 272 20.06 -1.07 1.91
CA LEU A 272 19.85 -2.31 1.15
C LEU A 272 21.09 -3.21 1.14
N ALA A 273 22.29 -2.64 0.99
CA ALA A 273 23.53 -3.43 0.96
C ALA A 273 23.87 -4.04 2.32
N ALA A 274 23.39 -3.40 3.40
CA ALA A 274 23.48 -3.91 4.76
C ALA A 274 22.36 -4.87 5.16
N THR A 275 21.26 -4.91 4.39
CA THR A 275 20.11 -5.79 4.64
C THR A 275 20.09 -6.91 3.59
N ASN A 276 19.24 -7.92 3.78
CA ASN A 276 19.16 -9.08 2.88
C ASN A 276 18.56 -8.74 1.50
N VAL A 277 18.74 -7.53 0.97
CA VAL A 277 18.15 -7.10 -0.29
C VAL A 277 19.11 -7.33 -1.45
N ILE A 278 18.78 -8.32 -2.28
CA ILE A 278 19.57 -8.66 -3.47
C ILE A 278 18.89 -8.05 -4.69
N ARG A 279 19.60 -7.14 -5.37
CA ARG A 279 19.22 -6.64 -6.68
C ARG A 279 19.54 -7.69 -7.73
N TYR A 280 18.55 -8.05 -8.53
CA TYR A 280 18.76 -8.77 -9.77
C TYR A 280 18.42 -7.84 -10.93
N ASN A 281 19.32 -7.81 -11.91
CA ASN A 281 18.98 -7.31 -13.23
C ASN A 281 18.23 -8.44 -13.94
N ASP A 282 16.97 -8.65 -13.59
CA ASP A 282 16.14 -9.52 -14.41
C ASP A 282 15.90 -8.77 -15.73
N VAL A 283 16.59 -9.24 -16.77
CA VAL A 283 16.40 -8.69 -18.12
C VAL A 283 15.10 -9.26 -18.65
N CYS A 284 14.03 -8.53 -18.41
CA CYS A 284 12.77 -8.75 -19.09
C CYS A 284 12.92 -8.23 -20.52
N VAL A 285 12.62 -9.07 -21.52
CA VAL A 285 12.65 -8.63 -22.92
C VAL A 285 11.23 -8.59 -23.45
N ARG A 286 10.81 -7.42 -23.93
CA ARG A 286 9.58 -7.25 -24.68
C ARG A 286 9.88 -7.26 -26.17
N SER A 287 9.34 -8.24 -26.89
CA SER A 287 9.42 -8.24 -28.35
C SER A 287 8.22 -7.50 -28.91
N VAL A 288 8.40 -6.24 -29.29
CA VAL A 288 7.37 -5.47 -30.02
C VAL A 288 7.56 -5.72 -31.51
N VAL A 289 6.60 -6.37 -32.15
CA VAL A 289 6.61 -6.58 -33.61
C VAL A 289 5.78 -5.47 -34.24
N SER A 290 6.44 -4.40 -34.68
CA SER A 290 5.77 -3.37 -35.47
C SER A 290 5.75 -3.80 -36.94
N THR A 291 4.62 -4.32 -37.41
CA THR A 291 4.37 -4.48 -38.84
C THR A 291 3.86 -3.17 -39.41
N ARG A 292 4.71 -2.45 -40.15
CA ARG A 292 4.27 -1.34 -40.98
C ARG A 292 3.53 -1.91 -42.17
N LEU A 293 2.20 -1.86 -42.15
CA LEU A 293 1.40 -2.15 -43.35
C LEU A 293 1.69 -1.02 -44.34
N GLN A 294 2.46 -1.32 -45.38
CA GLN A 294 2.50 -0.48 -46.57
C GLN A 294 1.19 -0.74 -47.30
N GLU A 295 0.22 0.15 -47.15
CA GLU A 295 -0.94 0.16 -48.04
C GLU A 295 -0.43 0.36 -49.47
N ARG A 296 -0.50 -0.71 -50.27
CA ARG A 296 -0.41 -0.59 -51.71
C ARG A 296 -1.66 0.15 -52.16
N GLY A 297 -1.52 1.43 -52.49
CA GLY A 297 -2.50 2.13 -53.31
C GLY A 297 -2.66 1.39 -54.64
N GLN A 298 -3.71 0.58 -54.76
CA GLN A 298 -4.33 0.35 -56.06
C GLN A 298 -5.26 1.54 -56.31
N GLN A 299 -4.77 2.44 -57.15
CA GLN A 299 -5.56 3.49 -57.76
C GLN A 299 -6.48 2.81 -58.80
N GLU A 300 -7.70 2.46 -58.39
CA GLU A 300 -8.80 2.31 -59.34
C GLU A 300 -9.60 3.61 -59.33
N GLU A 301 -9.73 4.21 -60.51
CA GLU A 301 -10.53 5.41 -60.75
C GLU A 301 -12.00 5.12 -60.45
N GLY A 302 -12.59 5.85 -59.50
CA GLY A 302 -14.01 5.83 -59.19
C GLY A 302 -14.36 6.98 -58.24
N GLU A 303 -15.30 7.82 -58.63
CA GLU A 303 -15.60 9.15 -58.12
C GLU A 303 -16.03 9.23 -56.63
N GLU A 304 -15.58 10.31 -55.99
CA GLU A 304 -16.28 11.16 -55.01
C GLU A 304 -16.90 10.51 -53.75
N PHE A 305 -16.21 10.61 -52.61
CA PHE A 305 -16.74 11.25 -51.38
C PHE A 305 -15.61 11.43 -50.35
N ALA A 306 -15.48 12.65 -49.83
CA ALA A 306 -14.51 13.03 -48.82
C ALA A 306 -14.86 12.46 -47.43
N ARG A 307 -13.87 11.92 -46.70
CA ARG A 307 -13.73 12.07 -45.24
C ARG A 307 -12.33 11.69 -44.76
N GLU A 308 -11.91 12.42 -43.72
CA GLU A 308 -10.59 12.47 -43.10
C GLU A 308 -10.05 11.11 -42.65
N SER A 309 -8.72 11.02 -42.69
CA SER A 309 -7.86 9.92 -42.26
C SER A 309 -7.81 9.81 -40.74
N ASP A 310 -8.20 8.65 -40.21
CA ASP A 310 -7.74 8.17 -38.90
C ASP A 310 -6.53 7.24 -39.12
N ASP A 311 -5.33 7.74 -38.82
CA ASP A 311 -4.12 6.93 -38.69
C ASP A 311 -4.28 6.00 -37.47
N GLY A 312 -4.81 4.80 -37.69
CA GLY A 312 -4.91 3.76 -36.68
C GLY A 312 -3.54 3.19 -36.32
N LEU A 313 -2.92 3.71 -35.26
CA LEU A 313 -1.77 3.09 -34.62
C LEU A 313 -2.17 1.71 -34.05
N VAL A 314 -1.72 0.63 -34.68
CA VAL A 314 -1.91 -0.73 -34.15
C VAL A 314 -0.98 -0.94 -32.96
N VAL A 315 -1.51 -0.87 -31.74
CA VAL A 315 -0.79 -1.26 -30.52
C VAL A 315 -0.69 -2.79 -30.48
N SER A 316 0.47 -3.34 -30.83
CA SER A 316 0.72 -4.78 -30.68
C SER A 316 0.90 -5.15 -29.21
N LYS A 317 0.11 -6.09 -28.69
CA LYS A 317 0.30 -6.68 -27.35
C LYS A 317 1.56 -7.58 -27.34
N GLY A 318 2.71 -7.02 -26.95
CA GLY A 318 3.93 -7.81 -26.72
C GLY A 318 3.92 -8.45 -25.32
N LYS A 319 4.14 -9.76 -25.22
CA LYS A 319 4.34 -10.44 -23.92
C LYS A 319 5.79 -10.32 -23.45
N TRP A 320 5.97 -10.10 -22.16
CA TRP A 320 7.28 -10.14 -21.53
C TRP A 320 7.75 -11.56 -21.32
N LYS A 321 9.06 -11.76 -21.51
CA LYS A 321 9.74 -12.99 -21.10
C LYS A 321 10.94 -12.59 -20.27
N CYS A 322 10.84 -12.74 -18.96
CA CYS A 322 11.95 -12.54 -18.04
C CYS A 322 12.72 -13.86 -17.91
N ARG A 323 14.05 -13.79 -17.90
CA ARG A 323 14.91 -14.92 -17.54
C ARG A 323 15.82 -14.45 -16.40
N PRO A 324 15.96 -15.23 -15.33
CA PRO A 324 16.99 -14.96 -14.35
C PRO A 324 18.35 -15.14 -15.05
N GLU A 325 19.07 -14.05 -15.29
CA GLU A 325 20.47 -14.16 -15.65
C GLU A 325 21.23 -14.54 -14.38
N THR A 326 21.94 -15.66 -14.41
CA THR A 326 23.00 -15.94 -13.44
C THR A 326 23.91 -14.72 -13.41
N ALA A 327 24.05 -14.05 -12.26
CA ALA A 327 24.79 -12.81 -12.08
C ALA A 327 26.07 -12.76 -12.94
N VAL A 328 26.01 -12.07 -14.07
CA VAL A 328 27.19 -11.70 -14.86
C VAL A 328 27.39 -10.21 -14.65
N ASP A 329 28.59 -9.81 -14.25
CA ASP A 329 29.00 -8.41 -14.22
C ASP A 329 28.82 -7.80 -15.62
N VAL A 330 27.75 -7.01 -15.80
CA VAL A 330 27.50 -6.31 -17.05
C VAL A 330 28.25 -4.97 -17.00
N HIS A 331 29.43 -4.92 -17.64
CA HIS A 331 30.06 -3.65 -17.98
C HIS A 331 29.15 -2.87 -18.97
N PRO A 332 28.97 -1.54 -18.81
CA PRO A 332 27.96 -0.76 -19.55
C PRO A 332 28.31 -0.44 -21.01
N ALA A 333 29.00 -1.33 -21.73
CA ALA A 333 29.40 -1.12 -23.11
C ALA A 333 29.27 -2.39 -23.97
N LEU A 334 28.05 -2.91 -24.11
CA LEU A 334 27.73 -3.87 -25.17
C LEU A 334 26.66 -3.30 -26.09
N THR A 335 27.11 -2.51 -27.06
CA THR A 335 26.29 -2.20 -28.24
C THR A 335 26.14 -3.50 -29.04
N ILE A 336 24.97 -4.12 -28.99
CA ILE A 336 24.63 -5.23 -29.88
C ILE A 336 24.58 -4.64 -31.30
N ARG A 337 25.68 -4.72 -32.05
CA ARG A 337 25.65 -4.54 -33.50
C ARG A 337 24.86 -5.71 -34.08
N SER A 338 23.74 -5.43 -34.75
CA SER A 338 23.09 -6.44 -35.58
C SER A 338 24.09 -6.90 -36.63
N VAL A 339 24.43 -8.18 -36.62
CA VAL A 339 25.18 -8.81 -37.70
C VAL A 339 24.24 -8.90 -38.89
N ILE A 340 24.30 -7.89 -39.78
CA ILE A 340 23.90 -8.05 -41.17
C ILE A 340 25.12 -8.68 -41.82
N GLY A 341 24.98 -9.92 -42.30
CA GLY A 341 26.02 -10.57 -43.09
C GLY A 341 26.19 -9.82 -44.40
N ASP A 342 27.32 -9.15 -44.56
CA ASP A 342 27.84 -8.77 -45.87
C ASP A 342 28.39 -10.03 -46.53
N ASP A 343 27.57 -10.68 -47.36
CA ASP A 343 28.03 -11.66 -48.34
C ASP A 343 28.51 -10.91 -49.58
N ASP A 344 29.83 -10.67 -49.64
CA ASP A 344 30.52 -10.25 -50.84
C ASP A 344 31.22 -11.44 -51.52
N ASN A 345 31.11 -11.47 -52.85
CA ASN A 345 31.89 -12.20 -53.87
C ASN A 345 31.39 -13.56 -54.38
N GLY A 346 30.64 -13.50 -55.48
CA GLY A 346 30.34 -14.61 -56.38
C GLY A 346 30.11 -14.16 -57.83
N ASN A 347 31.17 -13.65 -58.45
CA ASN A 347 31.47 -13.51 -59.88
C ASN A 347 30.44 -14.02 -60.93
N ILE A 348 29.92 -13.07 -61.71
CA ILE A 348 29.59 -13.06 -63.16
C ILE A 348 29.18 -14.40 -63.82
N GLY A 349 27.92 -14.46 -64.24
CA GLY A 349 27.42 -15.29 -65.33
C GLY A 349 26.22 -14.62 -65.99
N ASP A 350 26.42 -14.08 -67.20
CA ASP A 350 25.37 -13.49 -68.03
C ASP A 350 24.27 -14.50 -68.36
N GLY A 351 23.03 -14.19 -67.99
CA GLY A 351 21.86 -14.99 -68.33
C GLY A 351 20.57 -14.21 -68.09
N ASN A 352 19.99 -13.70 -69.18
CA ASN A 352 18.62 -13.18 -69.27
C ASN A 352 17.62 -14.11 -68.57
N ILE A 353 16.96 -13.65 -67.51
CA ILE A 353 15.69 -14.21 -67.01
C ILE A 353 14.77 -13.06 -66.58
N ASP A 354 13.55 -13.13 -67.10
CA ASP A 354 12.42 -12.22 -66.97
C ASP A 354 12.11 -11.73 -65.54
N ASP A 355 11.66 -10.47 -65.52
CA ASP A 355 11.08 -9.73 -64.40
C ASP A 355 9.90 -10.46 -63.75
N GLY A 356 10.06 -10.86 -62.49
CA GLY A 356 8.98 -11.51 -61.75
C GLY A 356 9.22 -11.81 -60.28
N ALA A 357 10.13 -11.12 -59.58
CA ALA A 357 10.34 -11.33 -58.14
C ALA A 357 9.96 -10.07 -57.34
N LYS A 358 8.74 -10.08 -56.82
CA LYS A 358 8.30 -9.13 -55.77
C LYS A 358 9.20 -9.34 -54.55
N ALA A 359 10.08 -8.38 -54.27
CA ALA A 359 10.85 -8.35 -53.03
C ALA A 359 9.89 -8.29 -51.84
N ASN A 360 9.87 -9.36 -51.03
CA ASN A 360 9.19 -9.36 -49.74
C ASN A 360 9.96 -8.40 -48.83
N ALA A 361 9.35 -7.24 -48.53
CA ALA A 361 9.87 -6.30 -47.56
C ALA A 361 10.12 -7.04 -46.24
N THR A 362 11.38 -7.17 -45.85
CA THR A 362 11.77 -7.83 -44.61
C THR A 362 11.45 -6.89 -43.46
N THR A 363 10.42 -7.21 -42.69
CA THR A 363 10.01 -6.43 -41.52
C THR A 363 11.14 -6.45 -40.49
N ALA A 364 11.89 -5.35 -40.36
CA ALA A 364 12.88 -5.19 -39.32
C ALA A 364 12.17 -5.13 -37.95
N THR A 365 12.36 -6.16 -37.13
CA THR A 365 11.83 -6.19 -35.76
C THR A 365 12.89 -5.59 -34.84
N THR A 366 12.73 -4.33 -34.46
CA THR A 366 13.56 -3.72 -33.42
C THR A 366 13.07 -4.22 -32.07
N LYS A 367 13.87 -5.06 -31.40
CA LYS A 367 13.61 -5.44 -30.01
C LYS A 367 14.19 -4.37 -29.10
N THR A 368 13.35 -3.61 -28.42
CA THR A 368 13.75 -2.83 -27.26
C THR A 368 13.82 -3.76 -26.05
N VAL A 369 14.97 -3.77 -25.37
CA VAL A 369 15.14 -4.45 -24.10
C VAL A 369 14.93 -3.39 -23.04
N GLU A 370 13.83 -3.46 -22.29
CA GLU A 370 13.59 -2.58 -21.14
C GLU A 370 13.89 -3.41 -19.89
N GLN A 371 14.78 -2.90 -19.04
CA GLN A 371 15.24 -3.62 -17.85
C GLN A 371 14.38 -3.24 -16.66
N VAL A 372 13.90 -4.23 -15.91
CA VAL A 372 13.20 -4.01 -14.63
C VAL A 372 14.10 -4.48 -13.52
N THR A 373 14.36 -3.62 -12.54
CA THR A 373 15.14 -4.00 -11.35
C THR A 373 14.23 -4.71 -10.36
N VAL A 374 14.60 -5.94 -9.96
CA VAL A 374 13.86 -6.72 -8.97
C VAL A 374 14.61 -6.78 -7.65
N TYR A 375 13.98 -6.35 -6.58
CA TYR A 375 14.53 -6.35 -5.22
C TYR A 375 14.00 -7.56 -4.44
N ASN A 376 14.88 -8.42 -3.93
CA ASN A 376 14.43 -9.48 -3.01
C ASN A 376 14.31 -8.91 -1.61
N VAL A 377 13.12 -8.89 -1.02
CA VAL A 377 12.88 -8.30 0.29
C VAL A 377 12.54 -9.40 1.29
N PHE A 378 13.30 -9.51 2.37
CA PHE A 378 13.05 -10.48 3.43
C PHE A 378 12.30 -9.82 4.58
N LEU A 379 11.13 -10.34 4.91
CA LEU A 379 10.30 -9.81 5.98
C LEU A 379 10.55 -10.53 7.30
N ALA A 380 10.59 -9.76 8.39
CA ALA A 380 10.69 -10.25 9.75
C ALA A 380 9.31 -10.22 10.41
N LYS A 381 8.91 -11.29 11.12
CA LYS A 381 7.69 -11.26 11.92
C LYS A 381 7.91 -10.36 13.13
N VAL A 382 7.07 -9.34 13.32
CA VAL A 382 7.23 -8.33 14.38
C VAL A 382 6.16 -8.38 15.45
N ASN A 383 4.95 -8.81 15.11
CA ASN A 383 3.87 -8.93 16.07
C ASN A 383 2.82 -9.95 15.61
N GLU A 384 1.84 -10.17 16.47
CA GLU A 384 0.61 -10.92 16.22
C GLU A 384 -0.58 -10.05 16.66
N ILE A 385 -1.62 -9.95 15.82
CA ILE A 385 -2.83 -9.19 16.13
C ILE A 385 -3.85 -10.13 16.74
N GLU A 386 -4.17 -9.92 18.02
CA GLU A 386 -5.28 -10.63 18.64
C GLU A 386 -6.61 -10.14 18.05
N ASN A 387 -7.47 -11.11 17.76
CA ASN A 387 -8.79 -10.80 17.25
C ASN A 387 -9.63 -10.16 18.38
N PRO A 388 -10.27 -9.00 18.14
CA PRO A 388 -11.14 -8.41 19.14
C PRO A 388 -12.36 -9.30 19.40
N TYR A 389 -12.86 -10.05 18.41
CA TYR A 389 -14.02 -10.91 18.61
C TYR A 389 -13.71 -12.07 19.59
N PRO A 390 -14.64 -12.44 20.49
CA PRO A 390 -14.53 -13.67 21.29
C PRO A 390 -14.65 -14.91 20.41
N ASP A 391 -14.00 -16.02 20.78
CA ASP A 391 -14.00 -17.28 20.00
C ASP A 391 -15.38 -17.94 20.05
N CYS A 392 -16.16 -17.68 19.00
CA CYS A 392 -17.53 -18.13 18.85
C CYS A 392 -17.64 -19.56 18.30
N THR A 393 -16.51 -20.15 17.90
CA THR A 393 -16.41 -21.54 17.41
C THR A 393 -16.18 -22.55 18.52
N ARG A 394 -15.89 -22.06 19.73
CA ARG A 394 -15.77 -22.87 20.94
C ARG A 394 -17.13 -23.42 21.35
N GLU A 395 -17.55 -24.52 20.72
CA GLU A 395 -18.57 -25.36 21.32
C GLU A 395 -18.08 -25.83 22.69
N ASP A 396 -18.99 -26.04 23.63
CA ASP A 396 -18.78 -26.79 24.88
C ASP A 396 -18.36 -28.26 24.61
N SER A 397 -17.39 -28.51 23.72
CA SER A 397 -16.61 -29.73 23.72
C SER A 397 -15.82 -29.70 25.02
N GLY A 398 -16.41 -30.32 26.05
CA GLY A 398 -16.05 -30.13 27.45
C GLY A 398 -14.56 -29.97 27.73
N GLU A 399 -14.24 -28.94 28.52
CA GLU A 399 -13.06 -28.80 29.39
C GLU A 399 -11.66 -29.10 28.83
N ASP A 400 -11.45 -29.21 27.52
CA ASP A 400 -10.10 -29.20 26.96
C ASP A 400 -9.69 -27.74 26.68
N GLU A 401 -9.17 -27.11 27.73
CA GLU A 401 -8.88 -25.70 27.86
C GLU A 401 -7.82 -25.17 26.87
N HIS A 402 -8.26 -24.60 25.75
CA HIS A 402 -7.40 -23.71 24.96
C HIS A 402 -7.44 -22.30 25.56
N PHE A 403 -6.49 -21.99 26.45
CA PHE A 403 -6.38 -20.67 27.09
C PHE A 403 -5.68 -19.65 26.19
N SER A 404 -6.11 -18.38 26.28
CA SER A 404 -5.39 -17.19 25.83
C SER A 404 -3.94 -17.19 26.34
N ILE A 405 -3.01 -16.58 25.60
CA ILE A 405 -1.60 -16.47 26.02
C ILE A 405 -1.42 -15.54 27.24
N TYR A 406 -2.47 -14.83 27.64
CA TYR A 406 -2.47 -13.86 28.75
C TYR A 406 -3.31 -14.27 29.95
N GLU A 407 -4.20 -15.27 29.84
CA GLU A 407 -4.94 -15.80 30.97
C GLU A 407 -4.20 -16.97 31.62
N TYR A 408 -3.30 -16.63 32.54
CA TYR A 408 -2.71 -17.61 33.45
C TYR A 408 -3.67 -17.90 34.60
N PRO A 409 -3.96 -19.18 34.93
CA PRO A 409 -4.72 -19.51 36.13
C PRO A 409 -4.14 -18.81 37.35
N ALA A 410 -4.98 -18.15 38.15
CA ALA A 410 -4.55 -17.49 39.38
C ALA A 410 -3.90 -18.48 40.38
N SER A 411 -4.14 -19.77 40.21
CA SER A 411 -3.54 -20.88 40.95
C SER A 411 -2.06 -21.15 40.61
N LEU A 412 -1.56 -20.69 39.45
CA LEU A 412 -0.15 -20.86 39.11
C LEU A 412 0.74 -19.96 39.99
N PRO A 413 1.92 -20.47 40.41
CA PRO A 413 2.89 -19.66 41.11
C PRO A 413 3.40 -18.52 40.21
N VAL A 414 3.86 -17.42 40.82
CA VAL A 414 4.51 -16.33 40.07
C VAL A 414 5.90 -16.77 39.62
N CYS A 415 6.25 -16.49 38.35
CA CYS A 415 7.57 -16.80 37.80
C CYS A 415 8.67 -16.04 38.56
N GLN A 416 9.73 -16.76 38.94
CA GLN A 416 10.88 -16.17 39.61
C GLN A 416 11.88 -15.62 38.59
N GLY A 417 11.65 -14.39 38.13
CA GLY A 417 12.53 -13.67 37.22
C GLY A 417 12.23 -13.88 35.73
N GLU A 418 13.20 -13.53 34.90
CA GLU A 418 13.11 -13.70 33.45
C GLU A 418 13.06 -15.19 33.08
N GLU A 419 12.34 -15.49 32.00
CA GLU A 419 12.21 -16.85 31.50
C GLU A 419 13.58 -17.37 31.02
N LYS A 420 13.97 -18.56 31.51
CA LYS A 420 15.23 -19.19 31.11
C LYS A 420 15.02 -20.02 29.86
N GLU A 421 15.80 -19.74 28.82
CA GLU A 421 15.83 -20.54 27.61
C GLU A 421 16.93 -21.62 27.67
N PRO A 422 16.70 -22.82 27.12
CA PRO A 422 17.76 -23.80 26.95
C PRO A 422 18.69 -23.43 25.80
N GLU A 423 19.91 -23.96 25.85
CA GLU A 423 20.93 -23.66 24.85
C GLU A 423 20.48 -24.05 23.43
N GLY A 424 20.56 -23.08 22.50
CA GLY A 424 20.30 -23.29 21.08
C GLY A 424 18.84 -23.18 20.63
N HIS A 425 17.85 -23.09 21.54
CA HIS A 425 16.44 -23.04 21.18
C HIS A 425 15.61 -22.16 22.12
N SER A 426 14.78 -21.28 21.55
CA SER A 426 13.88 -20.43 22.33
C SER A 426 12.79 -21.22 23.05
N CYS A 427 12.23 -20.63 24.10
CA CYS A 427 11.19 -21.28 24.88
C CYS A 427 9.92 -21.60 24.09
N ARG A 428 9.55 -20.71 23.17
CA ARG A 428 8.45 -20.94 22.22
C ARG A 428 8.68 -22.19 21.37
N LYS A 429 9.91 -22.40 20.90
CA LYS A 429 10.29 -23.55 20.07
C LYS A 429 10.19 -24.87 20.85
N GLN A 430 10.64 -24.87 22.10
CA GLN A 430 10.56 -26.04 22.98
C GLN A 430 9.12 -26.44 23.31
N ARG A 431 8.25 -25.45 23.62
CA ARG A 431 6.82 -25.71 23.81
C ARG A 431 6.17 -26.33 22.58
N ASN A 432 6.46 -25.80 21.40
CA ASN A 432 5.90 -26.31 20.14
C ASN A 432 6.34 -27.76 19.84
N TRP A 433 7.48 -28.19 20.38
CA TRP A 433 7.94 -29.57 20.28
C TRP A 433 7.34 -30.50 21.35
N GLY A 434 6.42 -30.01 22.18
CA GLY A 434 5.83 -30.77 23.28
C GLY A 434 6.84 -31.07 24.40
N LYS A 435 7.89 -30.25 24.54
CA LYS A 435 8.97 -30.48 25.53
C LYS A 435 8.68 -29.91 26.92
N CYS A 436 7.51 -29.31 27.13
CA CYS A 436 7.19 -28.68 28.41
C CYS A 436 7.25 -29.66 29.59
N ASP A 437 6.89 -30.92 29.40
CA ASP A 437 6.85 -31.90 30.51
C ASP A 437 8.09 -32.78 30.60
N GLU A 438 9.16 -32.45 29.86
CA GLU A 438 10.41 -33.21 29.92
C GLU A 438 11.17 -32.93 31.22
N ASP A 439 11.74 -33.97 31.83
CA ASP A 439 12.43 -33.88 33.12
C ASP A 439 13.50 -32.77 33.12
N TRP A 440 14.25 -32.62 32.03
CA TRP A 440 15.31 -31.62 31.92
C TRP A 440 14.79 -30.18 31.81
N MET A 441 13.55 -29.98 31.32
CA MET A 441 12.89 -28.67 31.30
C MET A 441 12.36 -28.32 32.69
N LEU A 442 11.77 -29.30 33.38
CA LEU A 442 11.24 -29.15 34.74
C LEU A 442 12.37 -28.93 35.77
N GLU A 443 13.44 -29.73 35.71
CA GLU A 443 14.55 -29.66 36.67
C GLU A 443 15.33 -28.33 36.60
N LYS A 444 15.43 -27.76 35.40
CA LYS A 444 16.18 -26.50 35.18
C LYS A 444 15.30 -25.25 35.25
N GLY A 445 13.98 -25.40 35.34
CA GLY A 445 13.02 -24.29 35.26
C GLY A 445 13.10 -23.58 33.91
N PHE A 446 13.32 -24.33 32.83
CA PHE A 446 13.40 -23.76 31.49
C PHE A 446 12.02 -23.55 30.93
N CYS A 447 11.73 -22.33 30.50
CA CYS A 447 10.48 -22.01 29.83
C CYS A 447 9.24 -22.11 30.71
N ASP A 448 9.35 -21.84 32.02
CA ASP A 448 8.24 -21.98 32.96
C ASP A 448 7.05 -21.07 32.61
N LEU A 449 7.30 -19.89 32.03
CA LEU A 449 6.26 -18.93 31.65
C LEU A 449 5.56 -19.38 30.36
N THR A 450 6.33 -19.72 29.33
CA THR A 450 5.88 -20.18 28.03
C THR A 450 5.14 -21.52 28.16
N CYS A 451 5.65 -22.43 28.99
CA CYS A 451 5.03 -23.72 29.31
C CYS A 451 3.95 -23.66 30.39
N ARG A 452 3.58 -22.46 30.86
CA ARG A 452 2.48 -22.25 31.82
C ARG A 452 2.63 -23.00 33.15
N ARG A 453 3.86 -23.17 33.62
CA ARG A 453 4.14 -23.67 34.99
C ARG A 453 4.15 -22.56 36.02
N CYS A 454 4.29 -21.32 35.57
CA CYS A 454 4.14 -20.13 36.37
C CYS A 454 3.44 -19.02 35.57
N ARG A 455 2.94 -18.02 36.29
CA ARG A 455 2.34 -16.80 35.74
C ARG A 455 3.30 -15.62 35.89
N PRO A 456 3.24 -14.62 34.99
CA PRO A 456 4.06 -13.43 35.17
C PRO A 456 3.72 -12.76 36.51
N ALA A 457 4.72 -12.15 37.13
CA ALA A 457 4.46 -11.30 38.30
C ALA A 457 3.44 -10.25 37.89
N PRO A 458 2.44 -9.94 38.73
CA PRO A 458 1.60 -8.78 38.50
C PRO A 458 2.56 -7.61 38.28
N ARG A 459 2.48 -6.94 37.12
CA ARG A 459 3.21 -5.68 36.95
C ARG A 459 2.76 -4.83 38.13
N GLU A 460 3.71 -4.40 38.97
CA GLU A 460 3.46 -3.29 39.86
C GLU A 460 3.19 -2.09 38.94
N GLU A 461 1.94 -1.96 38.49
CA GLU A 461 1.45 -0.66 38.09
C GLU A 461 1.77 0.23 39.27
N LYS A 462 2.63 1.23 39.02
CA LYS A 462 2.64 2.44 39.84
C LYS A 462 1.24 3.01 39.79
N LEU A 463 0.39 2.50 40.67
CA LEU A 463 -0.90 3.04 41.04
C LEU A 463 -0.60 4.37 41.75
N GLU A 464 -0.25 5.39 40.97
CA GLU A 464 -0.73 6.72 41.28
C GLU A 464 -2.25 6.62 41.19
N VAL A 465 -2.85 6.44 42.36
CA VAL A 465 -4.27 6.42 42.61
C VAL A 465 -4.85 7.75 42.10
N ARG A 466 -5.24 7.77 40.82
CA ARG A 466 -6.18 8.75 40.28
C ARG A 466 -7.56 8.30 40.76
N SER A 467 -7.83 8.55 42.03
CA SER A 467 -9.17 8.37 42.58
C SER A 467 -10.09 9.42 41.94
N ASN A 468 -11.21 8.92 41.43
CA ASN A 468 -12.37 9.65 40.90
C ASN A 468 -12.20 10.33 39.54
N GLU A 469 -12.34 9.57 38.45
CA GLU A 469 -13.27 9.94 37.38
C GLU A 469 -14.01 8.68 36.89
N THR A 470 -15.33 8.68 37.14
CA THR A 470 -16.44 8.01 36.43
C THR A 470 -16.12 6.86 35.47
N GLY A 471 -16.65 5.67 35.79
CA GLY A 471 -16.45 4.40 35.10
C GLY A 471 -16.93 4.31 33.63
N PRO A 472 -16.76 3.14 33.01
CA PRO A 472 -17.08 2.92 31.60
C PRO A 472 -18.56 3.22 31.35
N SER A 473 -18.81 4.05 30.34
CA SER A 473 -20.17 4.30 29.87
C SER A 473 -20.79 2.99 29.38
N ALA A 474 -21.99 2.69 29.86
CA ALA A 474 -22.81 1.51 29.52
C ALA A 474 -23.00 1.13 28.02
N PRO A 475 -22.73 1.96 26.99
CA PRO A 475 -22.88 1.52 25.59
C PRO A 475 -21.85 0.49 25.12
N GLU A 476 -20.62 0.52 25.62
CA GLU A 476 -19.52 -0.30 25.10
C GLU A 476 -19.59 -1.75 25.60
N GLU A 477 -19.84 -1.92 26.90
CA GLU A 477 -20.13 -3.23 27.50
C GLU A 477 -21.39 -3.85 26.89
N ALA A 478 -22.39 -3.04 26.52
CA ALA A 478 -23.58 -3.53 25.83
C ALA A 478 -23.33 -3.95 24.37
N ALA A 479 -22.32 -3.40 23.68
CA ALA A 479 -21.94 -3.83 22.33
C ALA A 479 -21.21 -5.19 22.38
N TRP A 480 -20.26 -5.33 23.29
CA TRP A 480 -19.54 -6.58 23.54
C TRP A 480 -20.47 -7.73 23.97
N VAL A 481 -21.36 -7.47 24.93
CA VAL A 481 -22.34 -8.46 25.39
C VAL A 481 -23.31 -8.88 24.28
N ARG A 482 -23.65 -7.98 23.35
CA ARG A 482 -24.48 -8.32 22.16
C ARG A 482 -23.70 -9.16 21.15
N LEU A 483 -22.42 -8.87 20.95
CA LEU A 483 -21.52 -9.63 20.09
C LEU A 483 -21.39 -11.06 20.59
N GLU A 484 -21.11 -11.24 21.89
CA GLU A 484 -21.08 -12.55 22.57
C GLU A 484 -22.43 -13.28 22.49
N ALA A 485 -23.54 -12.58 22.70
CA ALA A 485 -24.87 -13.18 22.59
C ALA A 485 -25.17 -13.66 21.15
N SER A 486 -24.70 -12.94 20.13
CA SER A 486 -24.85 -13.33 18.72
C SER A 486 -24.03 -14.57 18.35
N CYS A 487 -22.95 -14.83 19.09
CA CYS A 487 -22.08 -15.98 18.87
C CYS A 487 -22.71 -17.32 19.27
N ASN A 488 -23.63 -17.32 20.24
CA ASN A 488 -24.30 -18.54 20.69
C ASN A 488 -25.40 -19.05 19.72
N GLY A 489 -25.83 -18.26 18.73
CA GLY A 489 -27.01 -18.56 17.91
C GLY A 489 -26.76 -19.15 16.52
N THR A 490 -25.59 -18.93 15.92
CA THR A 490 -25.35 -19.17 14.47
C THR A 490 -23.91 -19.59 14.20
N LYS A 491 -23.66 -20.91 14.25
CA LYS A 491 -22.30 -21.49 14.40
C LYS A 491 -21.48 -21.74 13.12
N SER A 492 -22.04 -21.63 11.91
CA SER A 492 -21.27 -21.92 10.69
C SER A 492 -20.73 -20.68 9.96
N ASP A 493 -21.49 -19.59 9.98
CA ASP A 493 -21.29 -18.46 9.06
C ASP A 493 -20.45 -17.33 9.67
N HIS A 494 -20.22 -17.36 10.99
CA HIS A 494 -19.44 -16.35 11.72
C HIS A 494 -17.91 -16.61 11.69
N ARG A 495 -17.44 -17.75 11.16
CA ARG A 495 -16.00 -18.07 11.11
C ARG A 495 -15.18 -17.06 10.30
N ASN A 496 -15.84 -16.35 9.40
CA ASN A 496 -15.19 -15.45 8.47
C ASN A 496 -15.12 -14.01 8.99
N VAL A 497 -15.90 -13.60 9.99
CA VAL A 497 -15.96 -12.20 10.49
C VAL A 497 -14.61 -11.69 11.01
N ARG A 498 -13.73 -12.62 11.32
CA ARG A 498 -12.40 -12.41 11.89
C ARG A 498 -11.33 -12.15 10.84
N ASN A 499 -11.57 -12.58 9.60
CA ASN A 499 -10.57 -12.53 8.56
C ASN A 499 -10.26 -11.08 8.23
N ILE A 500 -9.02 -10.69 8.48
CA ILE A 500 -8.45 -9.42 8.04
C ILE A 500 -8.40 -9.44 6.52
N ALA A 501 -8.85 -8.34 5.92
CA ALA A 501 -8.94 -8.15 4.48
C ALA A 501 -8.21 -6.88 4.01
N ALA A 502 -8.12 -5.83 4.84
CA ALA A 502 -7.32 -4.64 4.51
C ALA A 502 -6.75 -3.94 5.73
N ALA A 503 -5.78 -3.08 5.47
CA ALA A 503 -5.24 -2.17 6.47
C ALA A 503 -4.92 -0.79 5.88
N ASP A 504 -4.98 0.24 6.72
CA ASP A 504 -4.39 1.54 6.37
C ASP A 504 -3.78 2.22 7.59
N LEU A 505 -2.61 2.83 7.40
CA LEU A 505 -1.84 3.46 8.46
C LEU A 505 -1.96 4.97 8.31
N HIS A 506 -2.41 5.62 9.38
CA HIS A 506 -2.53 7.07 9.39
C HIS A 506 -1.16 7.73 9.20
N GLU A 507 -1.09 8.89 8.55
CA GLU A 507 0.16 9.63 8.29
C GLU A 507 0.97 9.93 9.56
N SER A 508 0.31 10.07 10.71
CA SER A 508 0.99 10.24 12.00
C SER A 508 1.77 9.00 12.46
N GLY A 509 1.50 7.83 11.89
CA GLY A 509 2.07 6.54 12.27
C GLY A 509 1.53 5.97 13.59
N ALA A 510 0.63 6.69 14.27
CA ALA A 510 0.14 6.33 15.60
C ALA A 510 -1.19 5.57 15.58
N ARG A 511 -1.84 5.44 14.42
CA ARG A 511 -3.13 4.78 14.25
C ARG A 511 -3.15 3.88 13.04
N LEU A 512 -3.76 2.71 13.19
CA LEU A 512 -3.93 1.71 12.15
C LEU A 512 -5.42 1.36 12.03
N LEU A 513 -5.96 1.40 10.83
CA LEU A 513 -7.23 0.77 10.51
C LEU A 513 -6.98 -0.66 10.08
N LEU A 514 -7.82 -1.57 10.57
CA LEU A 514 -7.92 -2.92 10.06
C LEU A 514 -9.37 -3.18 9.66
N ALA A 515 -9.56 -3.63 8.43
CA ALA A 515 -10.82 -4.13 7.95
C ALA A 515 -10.83 -5.66 8.10
N THR A 516 -11.89 -6.19 8.70
CA THR A 516 -12.22 -7.60 8.64
C THR A 516 -13.57 -7.77 7.95
N TYR A 517 -13.94 -9.00 7.59
CA TYR A 517 -15.30 -9.26 7.10
C TYR A 517 -16.40 -8.96 8.13
N GLY A 518 -16.02 -8.78 9.40
CA GLY A 518 -16.87 -8.36 10.49
C GLY A 518 -16.96 -6.84 10.70
N GLY A 519 -16.11 -6.04 10.08
CA GLY A 519 -16.16 -4.59 10.25
C GLY A 519 -14.80 -3.92 10.23
N ILE A 520 -14.78 -2.67 10.68
CA ILE A 520 -13.58 -1.83 10.68
C ILE A 520 -13.18 -1.56 12.13
N PHE A 521 -11.90 -1.71 12.41
CA PHE A 521 -11.31 -1.56 13.73
C PHE A 521 -10.17 -0.56 13.67
N GLU A 522 -10.03 0.22 14.74
CA GLU A 522 -8.95 1.17 14.91
C GLU A 522 -8.03 0.66 16.03
N TYR A 523 -6.74 0.71 15.76
CA TYR A 523 -5.67 0.36 16.68
C TYR A 523 -4.75 1.56 16.86
N SER A 524 -4.12 1.62 18.03
CA SER A 524 -3.14 2.63 18.38
C SER A 524 -1.73 2.04 18.44
N LEU A 525 -0.73 2.84 18.11
CA LEU A 525 0.68 2.53 18.29
C LEU A 525 1.26 3.53 19.29
N SER A 526 1.91 3.04 20.35
CA SER A 526 2.43 3.89 21.41
C SER A 526 3.59 4.77 20.90
N PRO A 527 4.64 4.18 20.30
CA PRO A 527 5.47 4.92 19.34
C PRO A 527 4.88 4.84 17.93
N PRO A 528 4.88 5.96 17.17
CA PRO A 528 4.57 5.93 15.75
C PRO A 528 5.40 4.88 15.00
N PHE A 529 4.74 4.14 14.11
CA PHE A 529 5.34 3.12 13.24
C PHE A 529 5.93 1.90 13.98
N ASP A 530 5.69 1.73 15.28
CA ASP A 530 6.14 0.57 16.06
C ASP A 530 5.00 -0.44 16.26
N PHE A 531 4.88 -1.37 15.31
CA PHE A 531 3.83 -2.38 15.33
C PHE A 531 3.96 -3.37 16.48
N SER A 532 5.08 -3.42 17.21
CA SER A 532 5.19 -4.21 18.44
C SER A 532 4.38 -3.62 19.60
N SER A 533 4.01 -2.35 19.50
CA SER A 533 3.22 -1.61 20.50
C SER A 533 1.72 -1.55 20.19
N LEU A 534 1.28 -2.27 19.16
CA LEU A 534 -0.09 -2.23 18.64
C LEU A 534 -1.09 -2.57 19.75
N THR A 535 -2.05 -1.68 19.98
CA THR A 535 -3.07 -1.82 21.02
C THR A 535 -4.44 -1.55 20.42
N PHE A 536 -5.39 -2.46 20.61
CA PHE A 536 -6.78 -2.27 20.19
C PHE A 536 -7.37 -1.02 20.85
N GLU A 537 -8.03 -0.18 20.05
CA GLU A 537 -8.67 1.03 20.56
C GLU A 537 -10.19 0.91 20.53
N ARG A 538 -10.77 0.66 19.36
CA ARG A 538 -12.23 0.58 19.20
C ARG A 538 -12.66 -0.09 17.90
N GLN A 539 -13.91 -0.53 17.88
CA GLN A 539 -14.61 -0.84 16.64
C GLN A 539 -15.19 0.44 16.03
N VAL A 540 -14.82 0.71 14.78
CA VAL A 540 -15.27 1.87 14.01
C VAL A 540 -16.63 1.62 13.39
N SER A 541 -16.84 0.44 12.82
CA SER A 541 -18.09 0.09 12.14
C SER A 541 -18.31 -1.42 12.11
N THR A 542 -19.58 -1.81 12.01
CA THR A 542 -20.08 -3.17 11.77
C THR A 542 -20.77 -3.28 10.41
N THR A 543 -20.35 -2.47 9.43
CA THR A 543 -20.95 -2.35 8.09
C THR A 543 -21.32 -3.70 7.50
N ASN A 544 -22.59 -3.85 7.08
CA ASN A 544 -22.97 -4.94 6.20
C ASN A 544 -22.30 -4.78 4.84
N ARG A 545 -22.28 -5.89 4.08
CA ARG A 545 -21.92 -5.95 2.66
C ARG A 545 -22.56 -4.79 1.87
N ASP A 546 -23.85 -4.54 2.10
CA ASP A 546 -24.62 -3.48 1.43
C ASP A 546 -24.47 -2.07 2.02
N GLY A 547 -23.61 -1.91 3.02
CA GLY A 547 -23.38 -0.66 3.77
C GLY A 547 -24.46 -0.33 4.80
N SER A 548 -25.44 -1.21 5.04
CA SER A 548 -26.44 -1.00 6.09
C SER A 548 -25.91 -1.43 7.48
N GLU A 549 -26.50 -0.87 8.54
CA GLU A 549 -26.26 -1.30 9.93
C GLU A 549 -27.22 -2.43 10.37
N SER A 550 -27.96 -3.06 9.43
CA SER A 550 -29.04 -3.99 9.77
C SER A 550 -28.51 -5.37 10.17
N HIS A 551 -28.56 -5.68 11.47
CA HIS A 551 -28.26 -7.01 12.02
C HIS A 551 -29.23 -8.12 11.54
N GLU A 552 -30.34 -7.77 10.90
CA GLU A 552 -31.38 -8.74 10.48
C GLU A 552 -31.16 -9.30 9.08
N SER A 553 -30.18 -8.77 8.33
CA SER A 553 -29.80 -9.30 7.02
C SER A 553 -29.13 -10.66 7.17
N ARG A 554 -29.49 -11.66 6.36
CA ARG A 554 -28.72 -12.92 6.28
C ARG A 554 -27.35 -12.74 5.60
N ASP A 555 -27.11 -11.57 5.01
CA ASP A 555 -25.85 -11.16 4.39
C ASP A 555 -25.00 -10.28 5.33
N TYR A 556 -25.36 -10.27 6.61
CA TYR A 556 -24.58 -9.73 7.72
C TYR A 556 -23.18 -10.37 7.69
N TRP A 557 -22.13 -9.55 7.59
CA TRP A 557 -20.69 -9.93 7.64
C TRP A 557 -19.97 -10.46 6.39
N LYS A 558 -20.31 -10.00 5.18
CA LYS A 558 -19.49 -10.37 4.02
C LYS A 558 -18.84 -9.15 3.41
N GLY A 559 -17.59 -9.31 3.01
CA GLY A 559 -17.00 -8.56 1.92
C GLY A 559 -16.52 -7.16 2.23
N GLN A 560 -16.17 -6.77 3.45
CA GLN A 560 -15.38 -5.54 3.62
C GLN A 560 -13.94 -5.87 3.23
N GLU A 561 -13.51 -5.39 2.06
CA GLU A 561 -12.21 -5.80 1.50
C GLU A 561 -11.16 -4.70 1.59
N GLY A 562 -11.55 -3.42 1.59
CA GLY A 562 -10.59 -2.32 1.55
C GLY A 562 -10.97 -1.19 2.50
N VAL A 563 -9.99 -0.61 3.19
CA VAL A 563 -10.18 0.56 4.06
C VAL A 563 -9.06 1.56 3.85
N ALA A 564 -9.37 2.86 3.90
CA ALA A 564 -8.36 3.92 3.87
C ALA A 564 -8.80 5.14 4.67
N TYR A 565 -7.87 5.81 5.34
CA TYR A 565 -8.09 7.15 5.87
C TYR A 565 -8.34 8.14 4.72
N ASP A 566 -9.25 9.07 4.95
CA ASP A 566 -9.64 10.06 3.94
C ASP A 566 -8.63 11.18 3.80
N TYR A 567 -7.87 11.18 2.71
CA TYR A 567 -6.99 12.30 2.35
C TYR A 567 -7.39 13.02 1.07
N THR A 568 -8.62 12.77 0.60
CA THR A 568 -9.17 13.40 -0.60
C THR A 568 -9.34 14.91 -0.46
N GLY A 569 -9.26 15.44 0.77
CA GLY A 569 -9.32 16.87 1.09
C GLY A 569 -10.74 17.41 1.27
N TYR A 570 -11.76 16.56 1.39
CA TYR A 570 -13.14 17.01 1.52
C TYR A 570 -14.00 16.23 2.55
N PRO A 571 -14.66 16.94 3.50
CA PRO A 571 -14.44 18.35 3.82
C PRO A 571 -12.97 18.59 4.18
N ALA A 572 -12.39 19.75 3.85
CA ALA A 572 -10.98 20.02 4.14
C ALA A 572 -10.62 19.83 5.63
N LEU A 573 -11.59 20.04 6.51
CA LEU A 573 -11.51 19.84 7.96
C LEU A 573 -11.56 18.37 8.40
N GLN A 574 -11.84 17.45 7.49
CA GLN A 574 -11.94 16.00 7.69
C GLN A 574 -10.76 15.23 7.06
N ARG A 575 -9.78 15.93 6.49
CA ARG A 575 -8.58 15.29 5.95
C ARG A 575 -7.84 14.55 7.08
N GLY A 576 -7.60 13.25 6.87
CA GLY A 576 -7.05 12.31 7.85
C GLY A 576 -8.06 11.86 8.93
N ARG A 577 -9.30 12.35 8.88
CA ARG A 577 -10.32 12.13 9.92
C ARG A 577 -11.50 11.32 9.43
N GLY A 578 -11.77 11.27 8.14
CA GLY A 578 -12.75 10.36 7.56
C GLY A 578 -12.14 8.99 7.25
N ILE A 579 -12.99 8.02 6.98
CA ILE A 579 -12.60 6.71 6.46
C ILE A 579 -13.38 6.43 5.18
N TRP A 580 -12.68 5.95 4.17
CA TRP A 580 -13.26 5.31 2.99
C TRP A 580 -13.20 3.81 3.16
N SER A 581 -14.24 3.13 2.69
CA SER A 581 -14.29 1.68 2.64
C SER A 581 -14.89 1.21 1.32
N VAL A 582 -14.43 0.04 0.86
CA VAL A 582 -14.96 -0.69 -0.28
C VAL A 582 -15.42 -2.08 0.14
N SER A 583 -16.45 -2.60 -0.52
CA SER A 583 -16.96 -3.94 -0.22
C SER A 583 -17.13 -4.80 -1.46
N GLU A 584 -16.62 -6.03 -1.43
CA GLU A 584 -16.67 -7.00 -2.51
C GLU A 584 -18.06 -7.09 -3.17
N HIS A 585 -18.11 -6.75 -4.46
CA HIS A 585 -19.28 -6.82 -5.32
C HIS A 585 -20.41 -5.79 -5.05
N HIS A 586 -20.14 -4.68 -4.36
CA HIS A 586 -21.15 -3.64 -4.11
C HIS A 586 -21.08 -2.45 -5.06
N GLN A 587 -20.02 -2.40 -5.85
CA GLN A 587 -19.74 -1.38 -6.83
C GLN A 587 -19.89 0.02 -6.23
N GLY A 588 -19.30 0.25 -5.05
CA GLY A 588 -19.40 1.56 -4.40
C GLY A 588 -18.37 1.85 -3.32
N LEU A 589 -18.24 3.14 -3.01
CA LEU A 589 -17.46 3.64 -1.88
C LEU A 589 -18.39 4.02 -0.75
N TYR A 590 -18.02 3.61 0.45
CA TYR A 590 -18.65 4.00 1.69
C TYR A 590 -17.77 5.00 2.41
N PHE A 591 -18.37 6.06 2.92
CA PHE A 591 -17.67 7.08 3.70
C PHE A 591 -18.18 7.09 5.13
N LEU A 592 -17.25 7.07 6.06
CA LEU A 592 -17.49 7.21 7.48
C LEU A 592 -16.79 8.51 7.92
N GLY A 593 -17.52 9.62 7.86
CA GLY A 593 -17.04 10.90 8.38
C GLY A 593 -17.07 10.92 9.90
N CYS A 594 -16.41 11.90 10.55
CA CYS A 594 -16.65 12.09 11.98
C CYS A 594 -18.12 12.40 12.24
N LYS A 595 -18.67 11.88 13.34
CA LYS A 595 -20.06 12.14 13.77
C LYS A 595 -20.36 13.60 14.14
N ASP A 596 -19.39 14.49 13.93
CA ASP A 596 -19.35 15.89 14.34
C ASP A 596 -19.55 16.13 15.85
N ARG A 597 -18.66 16.96 16.42
CA ARG A 597 -19.15 18.00 17.33
C ARG A 597 -19.95 18.95 16.45
N PRO A 598 -21.19 19.30 16.80
CA PRO A 598 -22.16 19.99 15.92
C PRO A 598 -21.48 21.10 15.14
N SER A 599 -21.65 21.10 13.80
CA SER A 599 -21.05 22.11 12.93
C SER A 599 -21.29 23.49 13.53
N ARG A 600 -20.22 24.24 13.81
CA ARG A 600 -20.34 25.56 14.39
C ARG A 600 -20.17 26.61 13.30
N ASP A 601 -20.98 27.66 13.34
CA ASP A 601 -20.84 28.81 12.45
C ASP A 601 -19.48 29.52 12.67
N ALA A 602 -19.17 30.52 11.84
CA ALA A 602 -17.94 31.30 11.97
C ALA A 602 -17.79 32.01 13.34
N ASN A 603 -18.86 32.06 14.15
CA ASN A 603 -18.90 32.62 15.50
C ASN A 603 -18.93 31.53 16.59
N ASN A 604 -18.70 30.27 16.24
CA ASN A 604 -18.67 29.14 17.16
C ASN A 604 -20.06 28.77 17.78
N ASN A 605 -21.18 29.15 17.14
CA ASN A 605 -22.52 28.70 17.51
C ASN A 605 -22.89 27.41 16.76
N PRO A 606 -23.62 26.45 17.34
CA PRO A 606 -24.18 25.33 16.58
C PRO A 606 -25.00 25.86 15.39
N LEU A 607 -24.68 25.42 14.18
CA LEU A 607 -25.54 25.57 13.02
C LEU A 607 -26.71 24.60 13.23
N GLU A 608 -27.92 25.16 13.39
CA GLU A 608 -29.19 24.41 13.46
C GLU A 608 -29.57 23.77 12.13
#